data_AF-A0AAE1I302-F1
#
_entry.id   AF-A0AAE1I302-F1
#
_cell.length_a   1.000
_cell.length_b   1.000
_cell.length_c   1.000
_cell.angle_alpha   90.00
_cell.angle_beta   90.00
_cell.angle_gamma   90.00
#
_symmetry.space_group_name_H-M   'P 1'
#
loop_
_entity.id
_entity.type
_entity.pdbx_description
1 polymer ?
#
loop_
_entity_poly.entity_id
_entity_poly.type
_entity_poly.pdbx_seq_one_letter_code
_entity_poly.pdbx_strand_id
1 'polypeptide(L)' 'MFQVQDLKKNIIDPTSVHNSSARMEVEDLFTDLADGKKLLKLLEIISGEKLGKPNNGKMRVHKVENVNKSLAFLHTK' A
#
# COMPACT_ATOMS: atom_id res chain seq x y z
N MET A 1 13.28 13.68 10.48
CA MET A 1 12.01 13.41 11.18
C MET A 1 10.91 13.58 10.15
N PHE A 2 10.33 12.49 9.66
CA PHE A 2 9.28 12.56 8.62
C PHE A 2 8.06 13.27 9.20
N GLN A 3 7.57 14.32 8.52
CA GLN A 3 6.45 15.12 9.00
C GLN A 3 5.13 14.48 8.54
N VAL A 4 4.13 14.47 9.42
CA VAL A 4 2.75 14.00 9.14
C VAL A 4 2.11 14.71 7.93
N GLN A 5 2.66 15.85 7.50
CA GLN A 5 2.22 16.63 6.34
C GLN A 5 2.54 15.95 5.00
N ASP A 6 3.52 15.04 4.93
CA ASP A 6 3.87 14.30 3.72
C ASP A 6 2.83 13.21 3.37
N LEU A 7 2.02 12.79 4.35
CA LEU A 7 1.00 11.75 4.21
C LEU A 7 -0.20 12.22 3.36
N LYS A 8 -0.56 13.51 3.44
CA LYS A 8 -1.73 14.06 2.72
C LYS A 8 -1.49 14.27 1.23
N LYS A 9 -0.26 14.59 0.82
CA LYS A 9 0.06 14.90 -0.60
C LYS A 9 0.09 13.69 -1.52
N ASN A 10 0.36 12.49 -0.99
CA ASN A 10 0.51 11.28 -1.82
C ASN A 10 -0.75 10.41 -1.92
N ILE A 11 -1.70 10.57 -0.99
CA ILE A 11 -2.89 9.70 -0.92
C ILE A 11 -4.13 10.36 -1.56
N ILE A 12 -4.27 11.70 -1.49
CA ILE A 12 -5.53 12.40 -1.83
C ILE A 12 -5.30 13.81 -2.41
N ASP A 13 -4.39 13.99 -3.35
CA ASP A 13 -4.25 15.30 -4.02
C ASP A 13 -5.07 15.32 -5.34
N PRO A 14 -6.20 16.02 -5.42
CA PRO A 14 -7.01 16.11 -6.65
C PRO A 14 -6.34 16.93 -7.77
N THR A 15 -5.15 17.51 -7.56
CA THR A 15 -4.48 18.39 -8.54
C THR A 15 -3.29 17.79 -9.31
N SER A 16 -2.68 16.65 -8.93
CA SER A 16 -1.56 16.10 -9.73
C SER A 16 -1.97 15.22 -10.92
N VAL A 17 -2.84 15.72 -11.80
CA VAL A 17 -3.05 15.13 -13.14
C VAL A 17 -1.76 15.12 -14.02
N HIS A 18 -0.62 15.60 -13.51
CA HIS A 18 0.64 15.78 -14.25
C HIS A 18 1.89 15.08 -13.68
N ASN A 19 1.79 14.20 -12.66
CA ASN A 19 2.97 13.44 -12.19
C ASN A 19 2.67 11.95 -11.98
N SER A 20 3.01 11.17 -12.99
CA SER A 20 2.59 9.79 -13.23
C SER A 20 3.42 8.70 -12.54
N SER A 21 4.23 9.04 -11.53
CA SER A 21 5.23 8.08 -11.01
C SER A 21 5.05 7.58 -9.56
N ALA A 22 4.02 7.99 -8.80
CA ALA A 22 3.88 7.49 -7.42
C ALA A 22 2.47 7.56 -6.78
N ARG A 23 1.39 7.69 -7.56
CA ARG A 23 0.04 7.77 -6.98
C ARG A 23 -0.59 6.40 -6.86
N MET A 24 -0.76 5.95 -5.62
CA MET A 24 -1.63 4.82 -5.32
C MET A 24 -3.03 5.36 -5.11
N GLU A 25 -3.86 5.26 -6.14
CA GLU A 25 -5.29 5.59 -6.04
C GLU A 25 -6.05 4.34 -5.56
N VAL A 26 -6.87 4.53 -4.53
CA VAL A 26 -7.77 3.51 -3.97
C VAL A 26 -9.18 4.06 -4.16
N GLU A 27 -9.92 3.49 -5.12
CA GLU A 27 -11.32 3.83 -5.38
C GLU A 27 -12.26 2.97 -4.52
N ASP A 28 -12.00 1.67 -4.44
CA ASP A 28 -12.78 0.72 -3.64
C ASP A 28 -11.84 -0.11 -2.77
N LEU A 29 -11.96 0.08 -1.45
CA LEU A 29 -11.13 -0.56 -0.45
C LEU A 29 -11.13 -2.08 -0.53
N PHE A 30 -12.27 -2.70 -0.84
CA PHE A 30 -12.43 -4.14 -0.88
C PHE A 30 -11.79 -4.73 -2.13
N THR A 31 -11.90 -4.07 -3.27
CA THR A 31 -11.32 -4.58 -4.53
C THR A 31 -9.86 -4.21 -4.69
N ASP A 32 -9.48 -2.99 -4.31
CA ASP A 32 -8.12 -2.46 -4.50
C ASP A 32 -7.10 -3.06 -3.54
N LEU A 33 -7.52 -3.43 -2.33
CA LEU A 33 -6.65 -4.06 -1.34
C LEU A 33 -6.72 -5.59 -1.37
N ALA A 34 -7.61 -6.18 -2.17
CA ALA A 34 -7.88 -7.62 -2.19
C ALA A 34 -6.65 -8.49 -2.50
N ASP A 35 -5.72 -7.99 -3.32
CA ASP A 35 -4.52 -8.73 -3.73
C ASP A 35 -3.33 -8.55 -2.78
N GLY A 36 -3.50 -7.73 -1.73
CA GLY A 36 -2.51 -7.44 -0.71
C GLY A 36 -1.36 -6.53 -1.14
N LYS A 37 -1.25 -6.13 -2.42
CA LYS A 37 -0.12 -5.31 -2.89
C LYS A 37 -0.24 -3.86 -2.48
N LYS A 38 -1.41 -3.27 -2.76
CA LYS A 38 -1.71 -1.89 -2.34
C LYS A 38 -1.74 -1.79 -0.81
N LEU A 39 -2.23 -2.84 -0.13
CA LEU A 39 -2.24 -2.92 1.33
C LEU A 39 -0.82 -2.88 1.91
N LEU A 40 0.08 -3.74 1.42
CA LEU A 40 1.49 -3.73 1.84
C LEU A 40 2.12 -2.33 1.68
N LYS A 41 1.88 -1.69 0.53
CA LYS A 41 2.46 -0.38 0.27
C LYS A 41 1.89 0.72 1.17
N LEU A 42 0.58 0.67 1.43
CA LEU A 42 -0.08 1.56 2.36
C LEU A 42 0.52 1.42 3.76
N LEU A 43 0.71 0.18 4.23
CA LEU A 43 1.33 -0.10 5.53
C LEU A 43 2.78 0.43 5.60
N GLU A 44 3.58 0.27 4.54
CA GLU A 44 4.93 0.86 4.47
C GLU A 44 4.89 2.39 4.61
N ILE A 45 3.96 3.04 3.92
CA ILE A 45 3.85 4.51 3.92
C ILE A 45 3.44 5.03 5.30
N ILE A 46 2.42 4.42 5.93
CA ILE A 46 1.90 4.90 7.21
C ILE A 46 2.82 4.56 8.39
N SER A 47 3.54 3.43 8.33
CA SER A 47 4.46 3.02 9.40
C SER A 47 5.85 3.63 9.24
N GLY A 48 6.24 4.01 8.02
CA GLY A 48 7.61 4.38 7.68
C GLY A 48 8.58 3.20 7.66
N GLU A 49 8.10 1.96 7.82
CA GLU A 49 8.90 0.74 7.80
C GLU A 49 8.85 0.07 6.41
N LYS A 50 9.91 -0.68 6.05
CA LYS A 50 9.91 -1.47 4.81
C LYS A 50 9.32 -2.85 5.08
N LEU A 51 8.20 -3.17 4.44
CA LEU A 51 7.54 -4.48 4.52
C LEU A 51 8.02 -5.44 3.41
N GLY A 52 8.87 -4.96 2.49
CA GLY A 52 9.46 -5.75 1.43
C GLY A 52 8.61 -5.78 0.16
N LYS A 53 9.16 -6.37 -0.90
CA LYS A 53 8.50 -6.37 -2.22
C LYS A 53 7.30 -7.33 -2.22
N PRO A 54 6.12 -6.90 -2.70
CA PRO A 54 4.99 -7.80 -2.88
C PRO A 54 5.29 -8.89 -3.92
N ASN A 55 4.67 -10.05 -3.75
CA ASN A 55 4.67 -11.12 -4.74
C ASN A 55 3.83 -10.69 -5.96
N ASN A 56 4.41 -10.81 -7.15
CA ASN A 56 3.78 -10.39 -8.40
C ASN A 56 3.08 -11.51 -9.17
N GLY A 57 3.10 -12.75 -8.67
CA GLY A 57 2.44 -13.87 -9.32
C GLY A 57 0.91 -13.70 -9.36
N LYS A 58 0.29 -14.28 -10.39
CA LYS A 58 -1.16 -14.10 -10.68
C LYS A 58 -2.07 -15.09 -9.95
N MET A 59 -1.51 -16.20 -9.46
CA MET A 59 -2.24 -17.23 -8.73
C MET A 59 -2.76 -16.73 -7.37
N ARG A 60 -3.86 -17.33 -6.89
CA ARG A 60 -4.48 -17.01 -5.60
C ARG A 60 -3.50 -17.08 -4.43
N VAL A 61 -2.58 -18.05 -4.45
CA VAL A 61 -1.57 -18.23 -3.39
C VAL A 61 -0.69 -16.99 -3.21
N HIS A 62 -0.34 -16.28 -4.29
CA HIS A 62 0.49 -15.07 -4.21
C HIS A 62 -0.28 -13.89 -3.61
N LYS A 63 -1.56 -13.76 -3.94
CA LYS A 63 -2.44 -12.75 -3.31
C LYS A 63 -2.56 -12.99 -1.82
N VAL A 64 -2.81 -14.25 -1.43
CA VAL A 64 -2.88 -14.67 -0.03
C VAL A 64 -1.55 -14.42 0.68
N GLU A 65 -0.42 -14.71 0.05
CA GLU A 65 0.90 -14.43 0.62
C GLU A 65 1.11 -12.93 0.91
N ASN A 66 0.70 -12.05 -0.01
CA ASN A 66 0.79 -10.59 0.19
C ASN A 66 -0.11 -10.10 1.33
N VAL A 67 -1.34 -10.60 1.41
CA VAL A 67 -2.27 -10.28 2.50
C VAL A 67 -1.73 -10.81 3.83
N ASN A 68 -1.23 -12.04 3.86
CA ASN A 68 -0.63 -12.61 5.07
C ASN A 68 0.58 -11.82 5.57
N LYS A 69 1.44 -11.29 4.68
CA LYS A 69 2.54 -10.40 5.07
C LYS A 69 2.01 -9.11 5.72
N SER A 70 0.96 -8.53 5.15
CA SER A 70 0.32 -7.33 5.70
C SER A 70 -0.26 -7.60 7.09
N LEU A 71 -0.98 -8.72 7.24
CA LEU A 71 -1.57 -9.13 8.52
C LEU A 71 -0.49 -9.46 9.55
N ALA A 72 0.58 -10.16 9.16
CA ALA A 72 1.70 -10.46 10.04
C ALA A 72 2.34 -9.18 10.59
N PHE A 73 2.56 -8.17 9.72
CA PHE A 73 3.05 -6.86 10.16
C PHE A 73 2.12 -6.22 11.19
N LEU A 74 0.82 -6.20 10.93
CA LEU A 74 -0.18 -5.63 11.85
C LEU A 74 -0.25 -6.39 13.18
N HIS A 75 -0.04 -7.70 13.19
CA HIS A 75 -0.03 -8.50 14.41
C HIS A 75 1.21 -8.30 15.29
N THR A 76 2.29 -7.73 14.74
CA THR A 76 3.54 -7.48 15.49
C THR A 76 3.57 -6.12 16.20
N LYS A 77 2.52 -5.31 16.07
CA LYS A 77 2.38 -3.98 16.65
C LYS A 77 1.15 -3.94 17.55
#